data_AF-A0A7H8PKV7-F1
#
_entry.id   AF-A0A7H8PKV7-F1
#
_cell.length_a   1.000
_cell.length_b   1.000
_cell.length_c   1.000
_cell.angle_alpha   90.00
_cell.angle_beta   90.00
_cell.angle_gamma   90.00
#
_symmetry.space_group_name_H-M   'P 1'
#
loop_
_entity.id
_entity.type
_entity.pdbx_description
1 polymer ?
#
loop_
_entity_poly.entity_id
_entity_poly.type
_entity_poly.pdbx_seq_one_letter_code
_entity_poly.pdbx_strand_id
1 'polypeptide(L)' 'MTPDLNIDKTMFLTDLLQWLKLDINRFMIALTHGEPYETIIYLWIDKLYYKGKSKDEALNLILKAQRIHLQGILHN' A
#
# COMPACT_ATOMS: atom_id res chain seq x y z
N MET A 1 -19.39 3.86 18.02
CA MET A 1 -18.68 3.59 16.76
C MET A 1 -17.29 4.16 16.96
N THR A 2 -16.33 3.33 17.36
CA THR A 2 -15.04 3.76 17.89
C THR A 2 -14.18 4.35 16.76
N PRO A 3 -13.71 5.61 16.87
CA PRO A 3 -12.83 6.24 15.89
C PRO A 3 -11.36 5.81 16.07
N ASP A 4 -11.12 4.69 16.75
CA ASP A 4 -9.82 4.06 16.94
C ASP A 4 -9.44 3.29 15.65
N LEU A 5 -9.37 4.01 14.53
CA LEU A 5 -8.70 3.56 13.33
C LEU A 5 -7.20 3.50 13.66
N ASN A 6 -6.82 2.41 14.32
CA ASN A 6 -5.49 1.97 14.74
C ASN A 6 -4.36 2.89 14.23
N ILE A 7 -3.94 3.85 15.07
CA ILE A 7 -2.91 4.85 14.75
C ILE A 7 -1.68 4.17 14.15
N ASP A 8 -1.31 2.99 14.66
CA ASP A 8 -0.19 2.19 14.18
C ASP A 8 -0.37 1.75 12.73
N LYS A 9 -1.58 1.35 12.33
CA LYS A 9 -1.90 0.98 10.94
C LYS A 9 -1.85 2.20 10.03
N THR A 10 -2.38 3.32 10.51
CA THR A 10 -2.33 4.59 9.76
C THR A 10 -0.88 5.01 9.53
N MET A 11 -0.03 4.98 10.57
CA MET A 11 1.40 5.26 10.43
C MET A 11 2.10 4.27 9.51
N PHE A 12 1.78 2.97 9.61
CA PHE A 12 2.34 1.94 8.73
C PHE A 12 2.00 2.20 7.26
N LEU A 13 0.75 2.57 6.97
CA LEU A 13 0.30 2.95 5.63
C LEU A 13 1.02 4.22 5.15
N THR A 14 1.00 5.30 5.91
CA THR A 14 1.58 6.59 5.48
C THR A 14 3.07 6.48 5.23
N ASP A 15 3.79 5.73 6.06
CA ASP A 15 5.23 5.53 5.89
C ASP A 15 5.52 4.77 4.59
N LEU A 16 4.76 3.71 4.30
CA LEU A 16 4.94 2.97 3.05
C LEU A 16 4.59 3.82 1.82
N LEU A 17 3.53 4.63 1.89
CA LEU A 17 3.19 5.55 0.79
C LEU A 17 4.29 6.60 0.56
N GLN A 18 4.88 7.15 1.63
CA GLN A 18 5.99 8.10 1.53
C GLN A 18 7.23 7.46 0.88
N TRP A 19 7.57 6.23 1.27
CA TRP A 19 8.69 5.50 0.66
C TRP A 19 8.46 5.18 -0.82
N LEU A 20 7.22 4.87 -1.18
CA LEU A 20 6.80 4.69 -2.58
C LEU A 20 6.68 6.02 -3.35
N LYS A 21 6.95 7.16 -2.70
CA LYS A 21 6.82 8.52 -3.24
C LYS A 21 5.41 8.83 -3.76
N LEU A 22 4.39 8.24 -3.12
CA LEU A 22 2.99 8.48 -3.43
C LEU A 22 2.47 9.64 -2.57
N ASP A 23 1.78 10.58 -3.20
CA ASP A 23 1.08 11.64 -2.48
C ASP A 23 -0.09 11.03 -1.69
N ILE A 24 -0.09 11.20 -0.38
CA ILE A 24 -1.06 10.55 0.52
C ILE A 24 -2.48 11.04 0.21
N ASN A 25 -2.68 12.34 0.01
CA ASN A 25 -4.01 12.90 -0.20
C ASN A 25 -4.61 12.40 -1.52
N ARG A 26 -3.80 12.43 -2.59
CA ARG A 26 -4.19 11.91 -3.90
C ARG A 26 -4.46 10.42 -3.84
N PHE A 27 -3.61 9.66 -3.15
CA PHE A 27 -3.78 8.23 -2.96
C PHE A 27 -5.11 7.91 -2.27
N MET A 28 -5.42 8.62 -1.18
CA MET A 28 -6.66 8.40 -0.44
C MET A 28 -7.91 8.76 -1.27
N ILE A 29 -7.88 9.85 -2.02
CA ILE A 29 -8.99 10.22 -2.93
C ILE A 29 -9.20 9.13 -3.99
N ALA A 30 -8.13 8.70 -4.66
CA ALA A 30 -8.18 7.64 -5.67
C ALA A 30 -8.67 6.31 -5.08
N LEU A 31 -8.22 5.96 -3.87
CA LEU A 31 -8.70 4.80 -3.14
C LEU A 31 -10.22 4.87 -2.87
N THR A 32 -10.75 6.03 -2.47
CA THR A 32 -12.20 6.19 -2.26
C THR A 32 -13.02 6.12 -3.55
N HIS A 33 -12.42 6.45 -4.69
CA HIS A 33 -13.04 6.27 -6.00
C HIS A 33 -12.91 4.84 -6.54
N GLY A 34 -12.19 3.95 -5.84
CA GLY A 34 -12.01 2.57 -6.25
C GLY A 34 -10.99 2.40 -7.38
N GLU A 35 -10.05 3.34 -7.53
CA GLU A 35 -9.01 3.23 -8.54
C GLU A 35 -8.21 1.92 -8.36
N PRO A 36 -8.01 1.12 -9.42
CA PRO A 36 -7.48 -0.23 -9.28
C PRO A 36 -6.09 -0.26 -8.65
N TYR A 37 -5.22 0.68 -8.99
CA TYR A 37 -3.84 0.71 -8.51
C TYR A 37 -3.79 0.97 -7.00
N GLU A 38 -4.44 2.04 -6.53
CA GLU A 38 -4.50 2.41 -5.13
C GLU A 38 -5.20 1.35 -4.28
N THR A 39 -6.26 0.74 -4.82
CA THR A 39 -6.97 -0.38 -4.18
C THR A 39 -6.05 -1.57 -3.95
N ILE A 40 -5.29 -1.99 -4.97
CA ILE A 40 -4.35 -3.12 -4.85
C ILE A 40 -3.24 -2.81 -3.85
N ILE A 41 -2.65 -1.61 -3.91
CA ILE A 41 -1.59 -1.20 -2.98
C ILE A 41 -2.12 -1.17 -1.54
N TYR A 42 -3.31 -0.60 -1.30
CA TYR A 42 -3.93 -0.59 0.02
C TYR A 42 -4.16 -2.01 0.54
N LEU A 43 -4.71 -2.91 -0.27
CA LEU A 43 -4.93 -4.31 0.12
C LEU A 43 -3.65 -5.06 0.46
N TRP A 44 -2.55 -4.79 -0.26
CA TRP A 44 -1.25 -5.38 0.06
C TRP A 44 -0.72 -4.85 1.39
N ILE A 45 -0.75 -3.53 1.60
CA ILE A 45 -0.29 -2.90 2.84
C ILE A 45 -1.10 -3.42 4.04
N ASP A 46 -2.42 -3.47 3.89
CA ASP A 46 -3.34 -3.97 4.91
C ASP A 46 -3.02 -5.42 5.32
N LYS A 47 -2.86 -6.29 4.31
CA LYS A 47 -2.51 -7.70 4.54
C LYS A 47 -1.13 -7.86 5.19
N LEU A 48 -0.16 -7.01 4.85
CA LEU A 48 1.19 -7.06 5.42
C LEU A 48 1.20 -6.58 6.88
N TYR A 49 0.42 -5.54 7.18
CA TYR A 49 0.22 -5.06 8.54
C TYR A 49 -0.38 -6.16 9.44
N TYR A 50 -1.47 -6.80 9.02
CA TYR A 50 -2.09 -7.88 9.80
C TYR A 50 -1.22 -9.14 9.94
N LYS A 51 -0.24 -9.32 9.06
CA LYS A 51 0.78 -10.37 9.17
C LYS A 51 1.94 -10.01 10.10
N GLY A 52 1.91 -8.83 10.72
CA GLY A 52 2.97 -8.34 11.61
C GLY A 52 4.29 -8.10 10.89
N LYS A 53 4.25 -7.79 9.59
CA LYS A 53 5.47 -7.50 8.81
C LYS A 53 6.06 -6.17 9.21
N SER A 54 7.40 -6.10 9.26
CA SER A 54 8.07 -4.82 9.45
C SER A 54 7.88 -3.93 8.22
N LYS A 55 8.08 -2.61 8.37
CA LYS A 55 7.97 -1.65 7.26
C LYS A 55 8.95 -2.00 6.13
N ASP A 56 10.19 -2.36 6.47
CA ASP A 56 11.22 -2.74 5.49
C ASP A 56 10.85 -4.02 4.73
N GLU A 57 10.34 -5.04 5.44
CA GLU A 57 9.86 -6.27 4.81
C GLU A 57 8.69 -5.99 3.87
N ALA A 58 7.72 -5.20 4.33
CA ALA A 58 6.53 -4.85 3.57
C ALA A 58 6.88 -4.07 2.29
N LEU A 59 7.77 -3.09 2.40
CA LEU A 59 8.25 -2.33 1.25
C LEU A 59 8.94 -3.24 0.23
N ASN A 60 9.87 -4.09 0.66
CA ASN A 60 10.58 -5.00 -0.23
C ASN A 60 9.62 -5.93 -1.00
N LEU A 61 8.57 -6.41 -0.32
CA LEU A 61 7.53 -7.22 -0.93
C LEU A 61 6.68 -6.44 -1.94
N ILE A 62 6.28 -5.20 -1.61
CA ILE A 62 5.52 -4.33 -2.53
C ILE A 62 6.34 -4.00 -3.77
N LEU A 63 7.61 -3.60 -3.62
CA LEU A 63 8.50 -3.30 -4.74
C LEU A 63 8.77 -4.55 -5.61
N LYS A 64 8.83 -5.74 -5.01
CA LYS A 64 8.94 -6.99 -5.77
C LYS A 64 7.65 -7.27 -6.55
N ALA A 65 6.49 -7.10 -5.94
CA ALA A 65 5.20 -7.31 -6.58
C ALA A 65 4.98 -6.34 -7.75
N GLN A 66 5.31 -5.04 -7.58
CA GLN A 66 5.25 -4.04 -8.65
C GLN A 66 6.17 -4.39 -9.82
N ARG A 67 7.41 -4.84 -9.55
CA ARG A 67 8.35 -5.28 -10.60
C ARG A 67 7.79 -6.47 -11.39
N ILE A 68 7.21 -7.46 -10.73
CA ILE A 68 6.62 -8.62 -11.39
C ILE A 68 5.40 -8.19 -12.24
N HIS A 69 4.55 -7.32 -11.70
CA HIS A 69 3.39 -6.81 -12.42
C HIS A 69 3.79 -6.06 -13.70
N LEU A 70 4.77 -5.16 -13.60
CA LEU A 70 5.31 -4.43 -14.76
C LEU A 70 5.97 -5.37 -15.78
N GLN A 71 6.75 -6.35 -15.33
CA GLN A 71 7.36 -7.35 -16.23
C GLN A 71 6.30 -8.21 -16.93
N GLY A 72 5.20 -8.56 -16.26
CA GLY A 72 4.09 -9.29 -16.85
C GLY A 72 3.32 -8.47 -17.89
N ILE A 73 3.25 -7.15 -17.73
CA ILE A 73 2.63 -6.25 -18.72
C ILE A 73 3.53 -6.06 -19.95
N LEU A 74 4.85 -5.97 -19.77
CA LEU A 74 5.81 -5.76 -20.88
C LEU A 74 6.02 -6.98 -21.78
N HIS A 75 5.65 -8.19 -21.32
CA HIS A 75 5.79 -9.44 -22.09
C HIS A 75 4.47 -9.92 -22.71
N ASN A 76 3.39 -9.13 -22.63
CA ASN A 76 2.08 -9.44 -23.24
C ASN A 76 1.81 -8.56 -24.46
#